data_AF-A0A7E4ZW48-F1
#
_entry.id   AF-A0A7E4ZW48-F1
#
_cell.length_a   1.000
_cell.length_b   1.000
_cell.length_c   1.000
_cell.angle_alpha   90.00
_cell.angle_beta   90.00
_cell.angle_gamma   90.00
#
_symmetry.space_group_name_H-M   'P 1'
#
loop_
_entity.id
_entity.type
_entity.pdbx_description
1 polymer ?
#
loop_
_entity_poly.entity_id
_entity_poly.type
_entity_poly.pdbx_seq_one_letter_code
_entity_poly.pdbx_strand_id
1 'polypeptide(L)'
;MLTMCYLGPSSLLQVELASASIKKLLSYLFLVLWYADMILQVVMAFNRFMTVVFYQYPIFTRPRCWVIGIFVYGFCFVLAYFSDYVIPCCTAYLHYAVFSYEYIEKGTNYTNMYVELPLNASSSLICSILYTWIFVYVHKNSQINKTEAITNTKARRRKEVRYAVQFAGCSLLSFLTWVTFRIFPLIISPSVPQLYSFTVQSRVAATAKNSRV
;
A
#
# COMPACT_ATOMS: atom_id res chain seq x y z
N MET A 1 -0.99 -10.97 3.55
CA MET A 1 -2.24 -10.18 3.66
C MET A 1 -2.77 -9.80 2.29
N LEU A 2 -1.96 -9.19 1.41
CA LEU A 2 -2.31 -8.95 -0.01
C LEU A 2 -2.96 -10.17 -0.68
N THR A 3 -2.41 -11.38 -0.56
CA THR A 3 -2.97 -12.58 -1.20
C THR A 3 -4.36 -13.00 -0.69
N MET A 4 -4.65 -12.93 0.61
CA MET A 4 -5.96 -13.37 1.13
C MET A 4 -7.07 -12.34 0.93
N CYS A 5 -6.74 -11.05 0.95
CA CYS A 5 -7.71 -9.98 0.78
C CYS A 5 -7.85 -9.50 -0.68
N TYR A 6 -6.95 -9.89 -1.58
CA TYR A 6 -7.04 -9.60 -3.02
C TYR A 6 -7.69 -10.76 -3.78
N LEU A 7 -7.37 -12.02 -3.44
CA LEU A 7 -7.98 -13.18 -4.09
C LEU A 7 -9.38 -13.48 -3.56
N GLY A 8 -9.63 -13.28 -2.25
CA GLY A 8 -10.91 -13.62 -1.62
C GLY A 8 -12.11 -12.84 -2.16
N PRO A 9 -12.07 -11.50 -2.22
CA PRO A 9 -13.15 -10.72 -2.83
C PRO A 9 -13.25 -10.97 -4.34
N SER A 10 -12.11 -11.14 -5.03
CA SER A 10 -12.10 -11.33 -6.48
C SER A 10 -12.71 -12.65 -6.93
N SER A 11 -12.53 -13.74 -6.17
CA SER A 11 -13.18 -15.02 -6.47
C SER A 11 -14.67 -15.02 -6.14
N LEU A 12 -15.10 -14.26 -5.12
CA LEU A 12 -16.53 -14.13 -4.76
C LEU A 12 -17.33 -13.25 -5.74
N LEU A 13 -16.68 -12.34 -6.48
CA LEU A 13 -17.33 -11.39 -7.39
C LEU A 13 -17.27 -11.75 -8.88
N GLN A 14 -16.44 -12.73 -9.26
CA GLN A 14 -16.56 -13.37 -10.57
C GLN A 14 -17.89 -14.15 -10.70
N VAL A 15 -18.51 -14.51 -9.57
CA VAL A 15 -19.90 -14.95 -9.51
C VAL A 15 -20.76 -13.69 -9.46
N GLU A 16 -21.52 -13.39 -10.51
CA GLU A 16 -22.34 -12.17 -10.70
C GLU A 16 -23.45 -11.91 -9.64
N LEU A 17 -23.38 -12.51 -8.45
CA LEU A 17 -24.42 -12.46 -7.42
C LEU A 17 -24.35 -11.28 -6.44
N ALA A 18 -23.32 -10.42 -6.51
CA ALA A 18 -23.15 -9.36 -5.52
C ALA A 18 -23.95 -8.09 -5.87
N SER A 19 -24.80 -7.65 -4.92
CA SER A 19 -25.56 -6.39 -5.03
C SER A 19 -24.63 -5.16 -5.08
N ALA A 20 -25.10 -4.05 -5.64
CA ALA A 20 -24.31 -2.81 -5.78
C ALA A 20 -23.75 -2.31 -4.43
N SER A 21 -24.51 -2.50 -3.34
CA SER A 21 -24.08 -2.15 -1.98
C SER A 21 -22.90 -3.00 -1.50
N ILE A 22 -22.88 -4.30 -1.84
CA ILE A 22 -21.77 -5.21 -1.47
C ILE A 22 -20.50 -4.81 -2.23
N LYS A 23 -20.61 -4.46 -3.51
CA LYS A 23 -19.46 -3.98 -4.31
C LYS A 23 -18.85 -2.71 -3.74
N LYS A 24 -19.69 -1.76 -3.30
CA LYS A 24 -19.24 -0.52 -2.66
C LYS A 24 -18.56 -0.79 -1.30
N LEU A 25 -19.15 -1.66 -0.47
CA LEU A 25 -18.55 -2.06 0.80
C LEU A 25 -17.18 -2.74 0.61
N LEU A 26 -17.07 -3.64 -0.37
CA LEU A 26 -15.81 -4.33 -0.64
C LEU A 26 -14.73 -3.39 -1.20
N SER A 27 -15.10 -2.41 -2.03
CA SER A 27 -14.19 -1.38 -2.52
C SER A 27 -13.67 -0.50 -1.38
N TYR A 28 -14.56 -0.11 -0.45
CA TYR A 28 -14.19 0.61 0.77
C TYR A 28 -13.24 -0.19 1.67
N LEU A 29 -13.57 -1.46 1.95
CA LEU A 29 -12.71 -2.34 2.76
C LEU A 29 -11.35 -2.57 2.11
N PHE A 30 -11.31 -2.67 0.78
CA PHE A 30 -10.06 -2.75 0.02
C PHE A 30 -9.19 -1.49 0.26
N LEU A 31 -9.77 -0.29 0.15
CA LEU A 31 -9.06 0.97 0.41
C LEU A 31 -8.53 1.08 1.84
N VAL A 32 -9.34 0.68 2.84
CA VAL A 32 -8.90 0.65 4.25
C VAL A 32 -7.67 -0.24 4.40
N LEU A 33 -7.71 -1.45 3.84
CA LEU A 33 -6.61 -2.41 3.92
C LEU A 33 -5.38 -1.94 3.13
N TRP A 34 -5.59 -1.27 2.00
CA TRP A 34 -4.52 -0.68 1.21
C TRP A 34 -3.76 0.40 2.00
N TYR A 35 -4.48 1.34 2.60
CA TYR A 35 -3.88 2.38 3.45
C TYR A 35 -3.22 1.78 4.69
N ALA A 36 -3.84 0.77 5.30
CA ALA A 36 -3.26 0.07 6.43
C ALA A 36 -1.95 -0.63 6.06
N ASP A 37 -1.86 -1.30 4.91
CA ASP A 37 -0.61 -1.93 4.44
C ASP A 37 0.52 -0.90 4.32
N MET A 38 0.25 0.25 3.69
CA MET A 38 1.25 1.32 3.50
C MET A 38 1.78 1.88 4.82
N ILE A 39 0.88 2.19 5.77
CA ILE A 39 1.29 2.74 7.06
C ILE A 39 1.97 1.68 7.93
N LEU A 40 1.44 0.45 7.96
CA LEU A 40 2.04 -0.64 8.73
C LEU A 40 3.43 -1.00 8.22
N GLN A 41 3.69 -0.92 6.91
CA GLN A 41 5.04 -1.11 6.38
C GLN A 41 6.04 -0.10 6.92
N VAL A 42 5.66 1.18 7.00
CA VAL A 42 6.50 2.22 7.60
C VAL A 42 6.75 1.94 9.09
N VAL A 43 5.69 1.60 9.84
CA VAL A 43 5.81 1.26 11.27
C VAL A 43 6.73 0.05 11.49
N MET A 44 6.59 -0.99 10.65
CA MET A 44 7.43 -2.18 10.71
C MET A 44 8.88 -1.88 10.35
N ALA A 45 9.12 -1.07 9.32
CA ALA A 45 10.45 -0.63 8.92
C ALA A 45 11.13 0.16 10.05
N PHE A 46 10.39 1.07 10.69
CA PHE A 46 10.89 1.85 11.82
C PHE A 46 11.19 0.96 13.03
N ASN A 47 10.31 0.02 13.36
CA ASN A 47 10.56 -0.96 14.42
C ASN A 47 11.86 -1.75 14.18
N ARG A 48 12.07 -2.27 12.95
CA ARG A 48 13.31 -2.99 12.62
C ARG A 48 14.54 -2.09 12.61
N PHE A 49 14.39 -0.85 12.16
CA PHE A 49 15.45 0.14 12.23
C PHE A 49 15.90 0.36 13.68
N MET A 50 14.94 0.59 14.59
CA MET A 50 15.25 0.76 16.01
C MET A 50 15.87 -0.49 16.61
N THR A 51 15.34 -1.70 16.36
CA THR A 51 15.90 -2.92 16.98
C THR A 51 17.28 -3.31 16.45
N VAL A 52 17.57 -3.03 15.17
CA VAL A 52 18.86 -3.40 14.55
C VAL A 52 19.93 -2.34 14.79
N VAL A 53 19.60 -1.06 14.67
CA VAL A 53 20.56 0.05 14.83
C VAL A 53 20.71 0.42 16.31
N PHE A 54 19.60 0.59 17.03
CA PHE A 54 19.56 1.00 18.44
C PHE A 54 19.16 -0.18 19.34
N TYR A 55 20.11 -1.09 19.56
CA TYR A 55 19.92 -2.35 20.30
C TYR A 55 19.29 -2.22 21.71
N GLN A 56 19.26 -1.03 22.31
CA GLN A 56 18.94 -0.82 23.73
C GLN A 56 17.59 -0.14 24.03
N TYR A 57 16.77 0.26 23.04
CA TYR A 57 15.49 0.93 23.31
C TYR A 57 14.28 0.06 22.94
N PRO A 58 13.58 -0.55 23.93
CA PRO A 58 12.35 -1.31 23.68
C PRO A 58 11.17 -0.35 23.48
N ILE A 59 11.20 0.44 22.40
CA ILE A 59 10.10 1.33 22.03
C ILE A 59 8.85 0.52 21.73
N PHE A 60 9.02 -0.59 21.00
CA PHE A 60 7.95 -1.50 20.58
C PHE A 60 7.79 -2.69 21.54
N THR A 61 7.07 -2.47 22.65
CA THR A 61 6.59 -3.54 23.52
C THR A 61 5.24 -4.08 23.04
N ARG A 62 4.91 -5.33 23.36
CA ARG A 62 3.63 -5.97 22.98
C ARG A 62 2.38 -5.10 23.20
N PRO A 63 2.16 -4.48 24.38
CA PRO A 63 0.97 -3.64 24.58
C PRO A 63 1.00 -2.36 23.73
N ARG A 64 2.19 -1.74 23.54
CA ARG A 64 2.32 -0.55 22.69
C ARG A 64 2.04 -0.86 21.22
N CYS A 65 2.48 -2.01 20.74
CA CYS A 65 2.19 -2.44 19.36
C CYS A 65 0.69 -2.62 19.11
N TRP A 66 -0.05 -3.17 20.07
CA TRP A 66 -1.51 -3.27 19.97
C TRP A 66 -2.17 -1.90 19.88
N VAL A 67 -1.75 -0.96 20.74
CA VAL A 67 -2.25 0.41 20.73
C VAL A 67 -1.95 1.10 19.39
N ILE A 68 -0.70 1.02 18.90
CA ILE A 68 -0.31 1.55 17.59
C ILE A 68 -1.15 0.93 16.47
N GLY A 69 -1.36 -0.39 16.50
CA GLY A 69 -2.19 -1.09 15.51
C GLY A 69 -3.63 -0.57 15.48
N ILE A 70 -4.28 -0.45 16.64
CA ILE A 70 -5.64 0.08 16.74
C ILE A 70 -5.71 1.51 16.20
N PHE A 71 -4.74 2.37 16.56
CA PHE A 71 -4.68 3.74 16.03
C PHE A 71 -4.48 3.78 14.51
N VAL A 72 -3.59 2.95 13.96
CA VAL A 72 -3.34 2.88 12.51
C VAL A 72 -4.61 2.44 11.77
N TYR A 73 -5.26 1.37 12.20
CA TYR A 73 -6.50 0.92 11.56
C TYR A 73 -7.62 1.95 11.69
N GLY A 74 -7.81 2.54 12.86
CA GLY A 74 -8.79 3.61 13.07
C GLY A 74 -8.55 4.81 12.14
N PHE A 75 -7.30 5.25 12.01
CA PHE A 75 -6.91 6.30 11.09
C PHE A 75 -7.16 5.92 9.62
N CYS A 76 -6.88 4.68 9.22
CA CYS A 76 -7.14 4.19 7.87
C CYS A 76 -8.64 4.11 7.53
N PHE A 77 -9.48 3.71 8.50
CA PHE A 77 -10.94 3.76 8.34
C PHE A 77 -11.42 5.19 8.09
N VAL A 78 -10.92 6.15 8.85
CA VAL A 78 -11.25 7.57 8.66
C VAL A 78 -10.78 8.07 7.30
N LEU A 79 -9.53 7.80 6.92
CA LEU A 79 -8.99 8.18 5.60
C LEU A 79 -9.80 7.58 4.44
N ALA A 80 -10.14 6.29 4.51
CA ALA A 80 -10.97 5.64 3.50
C ALA A 80 -12.38 6.24 3.47
N TYR A 81 -12.94 6.61 4.63
CA TYR A 81 -14.25 7.26 4.68
C TYR A 81 -14.23 8.63 4.00
N PHE A 82 -13.18 9.44 4.24
CA PHE A 82 -12.99 10.70 3.55
C PHE A 82 -12.81 10.50 2.03
N SER A 83 -12.03 9.48 1.65
CA SER A 83 -11.75 9.10 0.27
C SER A 83 -13.00 8.71 -0.52
N ASP A 84 -13.91 7.94 0.09
CA ASP A 84 -15.10 7.37 -0.60
C ASP A 84 -16.41 8.15 -0.42
N TYR A 85 -16.58 8.87 0.70
CA TYR A 85 -17.87 9.49 1.07
C TYR A 85 -17.83 11.02 1.16
N VAL A 86 -16.68 11.63 1.44
CA VAL A 86 -16.58 13.08 1.70
C VAL A 86 -16.03 13.84 0.50
N ILE A 87 -15.01 13.31 -0.18
CA ILE A 87 -14.46 13.97 -1.38
C ILE A 87 -15.41 13.71 -2.56
N PRO A 88 -16.05 14.74 -3.15
CA PRO A 88 -17.23 14.58 -4.01
C PRO A 88 -16.95 14.12 -5.44
N CYS A 89 -15.77 13.56 -5.75
CA CYS A 89 -15.34 13.44 -7.15
C CYS A 89 -15.33 12.02 -7.75
N CYS A 90 -15.15 10.94 -6.97
CA CYS A 90 -15.06 9.59 -7.52
C CYS A 90 -15.39 8.52 -6.47
N THR A 91 -16.38 7.65 -6.73
CA THR A 91 -16.48 6.35 -6.04
C THR A 91 -15.48 5.40 -6.68
N ALA A 92 -14.56 4.85 -5.89
CA ALA A 92 -13.70 3.76 -6.34
C ALA A 92 -14.56 2.54 -6.67
N TYR A 93 -14.50 2.07 -7.91
CA TYR A 93 -15.15 0.85 -8.34
C TYR A 93 -14.08 -0.19 -8.67
N LEU A 94 -14.08 -1.29 -7.91
CA LEU A 94 -13.15 -2.38 -8.16
C LEU A 94 -13.64 -3.20 -9.36
N HIS A 95 -12.86 -3.22 -10.44
CA HIS A 95 -13.08 -4.09 -11.58
C HIS A 95 -12.34 -5.41 -11.38
N TYR A 96 -13.07 -6.39 -10.84
CA TYR A 96 -12.57 -7.73 -10.52
C TYR A 96 -12.13 -8.56 -11.75
N ALA A 97 -12.59 -8.21 -12.95
CA ALA A 97 -12.20 -8.89 -14.20
C ALA A 97 -10.77 -8.57 -14.65
N VAL A 98 -10.30 -7.34 -14.39
CA VAL A 98 -8.96 -6.86 -14.79
C VAL A 98 -8.06 -6.67 -13.56
N PHE A 99 -8.57 -7.01 -12.37
CA PHE A 99 -7.88 -6.79 -11.09
C PHE A 99 -7.35 -5.35 -10.98
N SER A 100 -8.20 -4.38 -11.30
CA SER A 100 -7.88 -2.96 -11.28
C SER A 100 -9.01 -2.18 -10.64
N TYR A 101 -8.71 -1.00 -10.09
CA TYR A 101 -9.73 -0.08 -9.59
C TYR A 101 -9.86 1.08 -10.57
N GLU A 102 -11.09 1.43 -10.92
CA GLU A 102 -11.38 2.62 -11.70
C GLU A 102 -12.15 3.61 -10.81
N TYR A 103 -11.84 4.88 -10.98
CA TYR A 103 -12.57 5.96 -10.37
C TYR A 103 -13.61 6.46 -11.38
N ILE A 104 -14.90 6.34 -11.04
CA ILE A 104 -15.95 6.93 -11.90
C ILE A 104 -15.88 8.44 -11.72
N GLU A 105 -15.12 9.09 -12.61
CA GLU A 105 -14.82 10.52 -12.55
C GLU A 105 -16.05 11.37 -12.91
N LYS A 106 -16.53 12.18 -11.95
CA LYS A 106 -17.34 13.37 -12.25
C LYS A 106 -16.48 14.65 -12.38
N GLY A 107 -15.15 14.52 -12.32
CA GLY A 107 -14.19 15.63 -12.38
C GLY A 107 -12.77 15.16 -12.05
N THR A 108 -11.87 16.09 -11.76
CA THR A 108 -10.48 15.79 -11.38
C THR A 108 -10.41 14.92 -10.12
N ASN A 109 -9.65 13.83 -10.19
CA ASN A 109 -9.52 12.86 -9.09
C ASN A 109 -8.60 13.37 -7.97
N TYR A 110 -9.15 14.17 -7.06
CA TYR A 110 -8.45 14.74 -5.91
C TYR A 110 -7.94 13.66 -4.96
N THR A 111 -8.66 12.55 -4.79
CA THR A 111 -8.26 11.43 -3.93
C THR A 111 -6.96 10.80 -4.41
N ASN A 112 -6.85 10.47 -5.69
CA ASN A 112 -5.63 9.89 -6.25
C ASN A 112 -4.43 10.85 -6.15
N MET A 113 -4.63 12.15 -6.43
CA MET A 113 -3.56 13.14 -6.45
C MET A 113 -3.09 13.55 -5.04
N TYR A 114 -4.01 13.75 -4.10
CA TYR A 114 -3.70 14.32 -2.77
C TYR A 114 -3.66 13.30 -1.64
N VAL A 115 -4.21 12.10 -1.82
CA VAL A 115 -4.23 11.06 -0.78
C VAL A 115 -3.37 9.88 -1.22
N GLU A 116 -3.73 9.20 -2.31
CA GLU A 116 -3.08 7.92 -2.67
C GLU A 116 -1.63 8.09 -3.15
N LEU A 117 -1.39 9.03 -4.06
CA LEU A 117 -0.06 9.28 -4.61
C LEU A 117 0.94 9.69 -3.51
N PRO A 118 0.66 10.71 -2.68
CA PRO A 118 1.60 11.09 -1.63
C PRO A 118 1.73 10.00 -0.57
N LEU A 119 0.66 9.30 -0.19
CA LEU A 119 0.75 8.21 0.79
C LEU A 119 1.62 7.06 0.29
N ASN A 120 1.41 6.58 -0.93
CA ASN A 120 2.16 5.47 -1.52
C ASN A 120 3.62 5.86 -1.81
N ALA A 121 3.84 7.09 -2.32
CA ALA A 121 5.19 7.58 -2.60
C ALA A 121 5.99 7.82 -1.33
N SER A 122 5.40 8.49 -0.33
CA SER A 122 6.08 8.79 0.93
C SER A 122 6.37 7.52 1.73
N SER A 123 5.41 6.58 1.83
CA SER A 123 5.63 5.30 2.50
C SER A 123 6.77 4.50 1.87
N SER A 124 6.77 4.38 0.53
CA SER A 124 7.80 3.66 -0.22
C SER A 124 9.17 4.31 -0.06
N LEU A 125 9.25 5.64 -0.10
CA LEU A 125 10.49 6.39 0.08
C LEU A 125 11.05 6.19 1.50
N ILE A 126 10.21 6.34 2.53
CA ILE A 126 10.62 6.15 3.93
C ILE A 126 11.11 4.73 4.16
N CYS A 127 10.36 3.72 3.69
CA CYS A 127 10.76 2.31 3.79
C CYS A 127 12.11 2.07 3.10
N SER A 128 12.31 2.62 1.89
CA SER A 128 13.57 2.49 1.15
C SER A 128 14.75 3.08 1.90
N ILE A 129 14.60 4.28 2.48
CA ILE A 129 15.65 4.92 3.28
C ILE A 129 16.00 4.07 4.51
N LEU A 130 14.99 3.62 5.25
CA LEU A 130 15.20 2.84 6.47
C LEU A 130 15.87 1.49 6.19
N TYR A 131 15.41 0.75 5.19
CA TYR A 131 16.00 -0.55 4.84
C TYR A 131 17.41 -0.42 4.25
N THR A 132 17.67 0.61 3.43
CA THR A 132 19.04 0.89 2.95
C THR A 132 19.97 1.20 4.11
N TRP A 133 19.52 1.99 5.10
CA TRP A 133 20.34 2.28 6.28
C TRP A 133 20.60 1.01 7.12
N ILE A 134 19.59 0.18 7.35
CA ILE A 134 19.76 -1.11 8.03
C ILE A 134 20.80 -1.96 7.29
N PHE A 135 20.73 -2.03 5.96
CA PHE A 135 21.67 -2.79 5.14
C PHE A 135 23.10 -2.27 5.27
N VAL A 136 23.31 -0.96 5.13
CA VAL A 136 24.63 -0.32 5.29
C VAL A 136 25.20 -0.55 6.70
N TYR A 137 24.37 -0.39 7.73
CA TYR A 137 24.77 -0.60 9.13
C TYR A 137 25.16 -2.06 9.39
N VAL A 138 24.41 -3.02 8.86
CA VAL A 138 24.72 -4.44 8.98
C VAL A 138 25.99 -4.77 8.19
N HIS A 139 26.16 -4.26 6.97
CA HIS A 139 27.35 -4.52 6.17
C HIS A 139 28.62 -4.01 6.87
N LYS A 140 28.62 -2.74 7.31
CA LYS A 140 29.74 -2.10 8.01
C LYS A 140 30.10 -2.85 9.31
N ASN A 141 29.10 -3.24 10.10
CA ASN A 141 29.34 -3.92 11.37
C ASN A 141 29.58 -5.43 11.22
N SER A 142 29.18 -6.06 10.11
CA SER A 142 29.46 -7.47 9.86
C SER A 142 30.94 -7.70 9.55
N GLN A 143 31.59 -6.75 8.88
CA GLN A 143 33.02 -6.79 8.54
C GLN A 143 33.90 -6.70 9.81
N ILE A 144 33.48 -5.90 10.79
CA ILE A 144 34.22 -5.66 12.05
C ILE A 144 34.16 -6.87 13.02
N ASN A 145 33.12 -7.70 12.94
CA ASN A 145 32.82 -8.74 13.94
C ASN A 145 33.19 -10.18 13.54
N LYS A 146 33.94 -10.37 12.44
CA LYS A 146 34.30 -11.70 11.88
C LYS A 146 35.25 -12.50 12.79
N THR A 147 35.94 -11.86 13.73
CA THR A 147 37.04 -12.47 14.50
C THR A 147 36.63 -13.03 15.87
N GLU A 148 35.39 -12.84 16.31
CA GLU A 148 34.96 -13.23 17.67
C GLU A 148 33.85 -14.28 17.67
N ALA A 149 33.94 -15.22 18.62
CA ALA A 149 32.99 -16.31 18.87
C ALA A 149 31.51 -15.88 18.83
N ILE A 150 30.64 -16.81 18.43
CA ILE A 150 29.20 -16.59 18.32
C ILE A 150 28.60 -16.46 19.72
N THR A 151 28.43 -15.23 20.20
CA THR A 151 27.66 -14.96 21.41
C THR A 151 26.15 -15.04 21.12
N ASN A 152 25.33 -15.35 22.13
CA ASN A 152 23.86 -15.37 22.04
C ASN A 152 23.28 -14.06 21.44
N THR A 153 23.95 -12.93 21.68
CA THR A 153 23.63 -11.62 21.11
C THR A 153 23.79 -11.58 19.59
N LYS A 154 24.86 -12.17 19.03
CA LYS A 154 25.07 -12.25 17.57
C LYS A 154 24.01 -13.12 16.90
N ALA A 155 23.61 -14.23 17.52
CA ALA A 155 22.55 -15.10 17.01
C ALA A 155 21.19 -14.39 16.97
N ARG A 156 20.83 -13.66 18.03
CA ARG A 156 19.63 -12.81 18.07
C ARG A 156 19.66 -11.73 16.97
N ARG A 157 20.79 -11.03 16.81
CA ARG A 157 20.94 -9.99 15.78
C ARG A 157 20.78 -10.55 14.36
N ARG A 158 21.35 -11.73 14.06
CA ARG A 158 21.15 -12.39 12.75
C ARG A 158 19.68 -12.71 12.48
N LYS A 159 18.93 -13.10 13.51
CA LYS A 159 17.48 -13.35 13.40
C LYS A 159 16.71 -12.06 13.07
N GLU A 160 17.03 -10.95 13.75
CA GLU A 160 16.44 -9.63 13.46
C GLU A 160 16.73 -9.15 12.04
N VAL A 161 17.96 -9.36 11.54
CA VAL A 161 18.34 -9.03 10.15
C VAL A 161 17.56 -9.86 9.14
N ARG A 162 17.37 -11.17 9.39
CA ARG A 162 16.56 -12.02 8.50
C ARG A 162 15.12 -11.52 8.41
N TYR A 163 14.53 -11.12 9.54
CA TYR A 163 13.20 -10.50 9.53
C TYR A 163 13.19 -9.18 8.75
N ALA A 164 14.19 -8.32 8.94
CA ALA A 164 14.29 -7.06 8.19
C ALA A 164 14.35 -7.29 6.68
N VAL A 165 15.09 -8.30 6.21
CA VAL A 165 15.14 -8.67 4.77
C VAL A 165 13.79 -9.17 4.25
N GLN A 166 13.08 -9.99 5.03
CA GLN A 166 11.74 -10.46 4.66
C GLN A 166 10.76 -9.29 4.52
N PHE A 167 10.73 -8.37 5.50
CA PHE A 167 9.87 -7.20 5.45
C PHE A 167 10.26 -6.20 4.35
N ALA A 168 11.56 -6.06 4.06
CA ALA A 168 12.03 -5.29 2.91
C ALA A 168 11.53 -5.89 1.58
N GLY A 169 11.55 -7.23 1.46
CA GLY A 169 10.98 -7.93 0.31
C GLY A 169 9.47 -7.69 0.16
N CYS A 170 8.71 -7.73 1.26
CA CYS A 170 7.29 -7.37 1.24
C CYS A 170 7.07 -5.92 0.79
N SER A 171 7.87 -4.97 1.29
CA SER A 171 7.77 -3.57 0.91
C SER A 171 8.09 -3.34 -0.57
N LEU A 172 9.09 -4.04 -1.11
CA LEU A 172 9.41 -4.02 -2.54
C LEU A 172 8.25 -4.56 -3.39
N LEU A 173 7.61 -5.65 -2.96
CA LEU A 173 6.45 -6.20 -3.66
C LEU A 173 5.27 -5.22 -3.65
N SER A 174 4.98 -4.58 -2.51
CA SER A 174 3.95 -3.54 -2.46
C SER A 174 4.29 -2.34 -3.34
N PHE A 175 5.56 -1.91 -3.37
CA PHE A 175 6.04 -0.87 -4.28
C PHE A 175 5.78 -1.22 -5.75
N LEU A 176 6.21 -2.41 -6.18
CA LEU A 176 6.01 -2.88 -7.55
C LEU A 176 4.52 -3.01 -7.88
N THR A 177 3.69 -3.45 -6.93
CA THR A 177 2.25 -3.60 -7.11
C THR A 177 1.59 -2.25 -7.44
N TRP A 178 1.83 -1.22 -6.62
CA TRP A 178 1.20 0.08 -6.86
C TRP A 178 1.77 0.81 -8.08
N VAL A 179 3.07 0.65 -8.36
CA VAL A 179 3.69 1.16 -9.58
C VAL A 179 3.07 0.52 -10.82
N THR A 180 2.85 -0.80 -10.78
CA THR A 180 2.18 -1.53 -11.88
C THR A 180 0.77 -0.99 -12.10
N PHE A 181 -0.01 -0.75 -11.04
CA PHE A 181 -1.35 -0.16 -11.19
C PHE A 181 -1.34 1.23 -11.83
N ARG A 182 -0.24 2.00 -11.72
CA ARG A 182 -0.12 3.31 -12.38
C ARG A 182 0.44 3.25 -13.79
N ILE A 183 1.37 2.34 -14.06
CA ILE A 183 2.03 2.22 -15.36
C ILE A 183 1.17 1.42 -16.34
N PHE A 184 0.47 0.39 -15.88
CA PHE A 184 -0.34 -0.49 -16.72
C PHE A 184 -1.40 0.27 -17.56
N PRO A 185 -2.14 1.24 -17.00
CA PRO A 185 -3.07 2.07 -17.78
C PRO A 185 -2.39 2.99 -18.81
N LEU A 186 -1.08 3.28 -18.68
CA LEU A 186 -0.33 4.12 -19.63
C LEU A 186 0.22 3.34 -20.83
N ILE A 187 0.49 2.05 -20.65
CA ILE A 187 1.06 1.17 -21.70
C ILE A 187 -0.02 0.66 -22.66
N ILE A 188 -1.26 0.51 -22.17
CA ILE A 188 -2.36 -0.01 -22.98
C ILE A 188 -2.87 1.10 -23.91
N SER A 189 -2.35 1.07 -25.13
CA SER A 189 -2.76 1.93 -26.25
C SER A 189 -4.23 1.67 -26.66
N PRO A 190 -4.89 2.60 -27.38
CA PRO A 190 -6.35 2.65 -27.56
C PRO A 190 -7.08 1.49 -28.25
N SER A 191 -6.36 0.48 -28.70
CA SER A 191 -6.80 -0.45 -29.74
C SER A 191 -7.56 -1.67 -29.24
N VAL A 192 -7.95 -1.73 -27.96
CA VAL A 192 -8.70 -2.87 -27.40
C VAL A 192 -10.06 -2.36 -26.86
N PRO A 193 -11.16 -2.47 -27.63
CA PRO A 193 -12.45 -1.84 -27.31
C PRO A 193 -13.05 -2.28 -25.98
N GLN A 194 -12.76 -3.50 -25.53
CA GLN A 194 -13.27 -4.04 -24.27
C GLN A 194 -12.53 -3.55 -23.03
N LEU A 195 -11.37 -2.89 -23.19
CA LEU A 195 -10.71 -2.14 -22.11
C LEU A 195 -11.02 -0.63 -22.17
N TYR A 196 -11.53 -0.14 -23.32
CA TYR A 196 -11.71 1.28 -23.59
C TYR A 196 -13.02 1.87 -23.07
N SER A 197 -14.06 1.04 -22.91
CA SER A 197 -15.27 1.45 -22.19
C SER A 197 -15.00 1.84 -20.73
N PHE A 198 -13.83 1.46 -20.19
CA PHE A 198 -13.36 1.67 -18.81
C PHE A 198 -12.31 2.79 -18.68
N THR A 199 -12.20 3.67 -19.67
CA THR A 199 -11.33 4.88 -19.59
C THR A 199 -11.91 6.07 -20.37
N VAL A 200 -12.90 5.86 -21.23
CA VAL A 200 -13.52 6.94 -22.03
C VAL A 200 -14.54 7.77 -21.23
N GLN A 201 -15.12 7.25 -20.16
CA GLN A 201 -16.14 8.00 -19.41
C GLN A 201 -15.55 9.19 -18.64
N SER A 202 -14.28 9.12 -18.23
CA SER A 202 -13.53 10.24 -17.62
C SER A 202 -13.18 11.34 -18.62
N ARG A 203 -12.74 10.99 -19.85
CA ARG A 203 -12.39 12.01 -20.86
C ARG A 203 -13.60 12.68 -21.49
N VAL A 204 -14.71 11.97 -21.75
CA VAL A 204 -15.90 12.59 -22.37
C VAL A 204 -16.56 13.61 -21.43
N ALA A 205 -16.53 13.38 -20.11
CA ALA A 205 -17.03 14.34 -19.13
C ALA A 205 -16.15 15.61 -19.02
N ALA A 206 -14.83 15.47 -19.20
CA ALA A 206 -13.90 16.60 -19.17
C ALA A 206 -14.00 17.49 -20.43
N THR A 207 -14.17 16.89 -21.61
CA THR A 207 -14.28 17.66 -22.87
C THR A 207 -15.64 18.31 -23.06
N ALA A 208 -16.72 17.74 -22.52
CA ALA A 208 -18.07 18.32 -22.60
C ALA A 208 -18.26 19.57 -21.72
N LYS A 209 -17.38 19.80 -20.74
CA LYS A 209 -17.42 20.99 -19.89
C LYS A 209 -16.63 22.17 -20.47
N ASN A 210 -15.71 21.91 -21.41
CA ASN A 210 -14.88 22.93 -22.04
C ASN A 210 -15.45 23.47 -23.37
N SER A 211 -16.63 22.99 -23.79
CA SER A 211 -17.34 23.40 -25.01
C SER A 211 -18.65 24.15 -24.72
N ARG A 212 -18.87 24.58 -23.47
CA ARG A 212 -19.94 25.51 -23.07
C ARG A 212 -19.40 26.77 -22.36
N VAL A 213 -18.48 27.46 -23.02
CA VAL A 213 -18.22 28.89 -22.84
C VAL A 213 -18.20 29.52 -24.21
#